data_AF-A0A376KNQ1-F1
#
_entry.id   AF-A0A376KNQ1-F1
#
_cell.length_a   1.000
_cell.length_b   1.000
_cell.length_c   1.000
_cell.angle_alpha   90.00
_cell.angle_beta   90.00
_cell.angle_gamma   90.00
#
_symmetry.space_group_name_H-M   'P 1'
#
loop_
_entity.id
_entity.type
_entity.pdbx_description
1 polymer ?
#
loop_
_entity_poly.entity_id
_entity_poly.type
_entity_poly.pdbx_seq_one_letter_code
_entity_poly.pdbx_strand_id
1 'polypeptide(L)'
;MYWVCERRKQSSHVNQLSRGWRALESGHNSLLIVFGTKGGRPRDTIITDRDVVRQALSYAEKIMNEQSGKLIDRPNIKQAIDVYRYHVRKAGLTGGKSPHSMRYHFSQEARRFYRKDGGGDKEIYTRVFYGFRSWDGRGRYVKQVYFKNGDIQE
;
A
#
# COMPACT_ATOMS: atom_id res chain seq x y z
N MET A 1 2.46 -6.06 2.23
CA MET A 1 2.07 -6.86 1.03
C MET A 1 0.74 -6.37 0.41
N TYR A 2 0.54 -5.05 0.19
CA TYR A 2 -0.72 -4.47 -0.36
C TYR A 2 -0.57 -3.87 -1.77
N TRP A 3 0.54 -4.17 -2.44
CA TRP A 3 0.98 -3.40 -3.61
C TRP A 3 0.69 -4.05 -4.97
N VAL A 4 -0.01 -5.17 -4.98
CA VAL A 4 -0.32 -5.92 -6.21
C VAL A 4 -1.82 -5.86 -6.49
N CYS A 5 -2.31 -4.72 -6.98
CA CYS A 5 -3.62 -4.69 -7.65
C CYS A 5 -3.81 -3.41 -8.46
N GLU A 6 -3.30 -3.41 -9.71
CA GLU A 6 -4.08 -3.08 -10.91
C GLU A 6 -3.21 -2.59 -12.09
N ARG A 7 -3.40 -3.26 -13.23
CA ARG A 7 -3.17 -2.78 -14.61
C ARG A 7 -1.71 -2.60 -15.06
N ARG A 8 -1.32 -3.56 -15.91
CA ARG A 8 -0.38 -3.54 -17.07
C ARG A 8 0.91 -4.38 -16.92
N LYS A 9 1.28 -5.00 -18.06
CA LYS A 9 2.50 -5.70 -18.54
C LYS A 9 3.55 -6.16 -17.51
N GLN A 10 4.09 -7.38 -17.69
CA GLN A 10 5.17 -8.02 -16.89
C GLN A 10 6.31 -7.07 -16.46
N SER A 11 6.82 -6.23 -17.36
CA SER A 11 7.89 -5.26 -17.10
C SER A 11 7.58 -4.29 -15.94
N SER A 12 6.30 -4.03 -15.64
CA SER A 12 5.87 -3.10 -14.60
C SER A 12 6.18 -3.59 -13.17
N HIS A 13 6.10 -4.90 -12.91
CA HIS A 13 6.34 -5.45 -11.57
C HIS A 13 7.84 -5.47 -11.25
N VAL A 14 8.68 -5.83 -12.22
CA VAL A 14 10.15 -5.85 -12.08
C VAL A 14 10.66 -4.44 -11.78
N ASN A 15 10.17 -3.45 -12.53
CA ASN A 15 10.52 -2.05 -12.31
C ASN A 15 10.02 -1.52 -10.95
N GLN A 16 8.89 -2.01 -10.44
CA GLN A 16 8.39 -1.64 -9.12
C GLN A 16 9.25 -2.23 -7.99
N LEU A 17 9.70 -3.49 -8.11
CA LEU A 17 10.58 -4.11 -7.12
C LEU A 17 11.93 -3.41 -7.03
N SER A 18 12.56 -3.12 -8.18
CA SER A 18 13.84 -2.39 -8.21
C SER A 18 13.72 -1.01 -7.55
N ARG A 19 12.61 -0.30 -7.76
CA ARG A 19 12.33 0.97 -7.06
C ARG A 19 12.17 0.79 -5.55
N GLY A 20 11.55 -0.31 -5.12
CA GLY A 20 11.41 -0.63 -3.70
C GLY A 20 12.76 -0.87 -3.00
N TRP A 21 13.64 -1.64 -3.64
CA TRP A 21 15.00 -1.86 -3.15
C TRP A 21 15.81 -0.56 -3.06
N ARG A 22 15.81 0.25 -4.13
CA ARG A 22 16.47 1.57 -4.12
C ARG A 22 15.94 2.48 -3.01
N ALA A 23 14.64 2.46 -2.74
CA ALA A 23 14.08 3.25 -1.65
C ALA A 23 14.60 2.80 -0.27
N LEU A 24 14.76 1.50 -0.05
CA LEU A 24 15.34 0.98 1.18
C LEU A 24 16.83 1.33 1.30
N GLU A 25 17.61 1.11 0.25
CA GLU A 25 19.07 1.35 0.20
C GLU A 25 19.42 2.83 0.40
N SER A 26 18.71 3.74 -0.26
CA SER A 26 18.94 5.18 -0.17
C SER A 26 18.45 5.81 1.14
N GLY A 27 17.94 5.03 2.10
CA GLY A 27 17.46 5.58 3.37
C GLY A 27 16.14 6.34 3.28
N HIS A 28 15.38 6.24 2.18
CA HIS A 28 14.10 6.92 2.06
C HIS A 28 13.08 6.39 3.08
N ASN A 29 12.21 7.29 3.56
CA ASN A 29 11.13 6.99 4.50
C ASN A 29 9.82 6.60 3.79
N SER A 30 9.83 6.57 2.45
CA SER A 30 8.65 6.29 1.63
C SER A 30 9.00 5.55 0.34
N LEU A 31 7.97 4.92 -0.24
CA LEU A 31 8.00 4.11 -1.45
C LEU A 31 7.11 4.76 -2.51
N LEU A 32 7.72 5.12 -3.65
CA LEU A 32 6.98 5.52 -4.82
C LEU A 32 6.47 4.31 -5.60
N ILE A 33 5.16 4.23 -5.76
CA ILE A 33 4.44 3.15 -6.41
C ILE A 33 3.81 3.70 -7.67
N VAL A 34 4.35 3.29 -8.80
CA VAL A 34 3.96 3.80 -10.11
C VAL A 34 3.07 2.79 -10.83
N PHE A 35 3.38 1.51 -10.67
CA PHE A 35 2.69 0.41 -11.32
C PHE A 35 1.68 -0.23 -10.36
N GLY A 36 0.60 -0.80 -10.90
CA GLY A 36 -0.41 -1.41 -10.03
C GLY A 36 -1.41 -0.41 -9.44
N THR A 37 -1.41 0.86 -9.89
CA THR A 37 -2.21 1.91 -9.27
C THR A 37 -3.51 2.17 -10.05
N LYS A 38 -4.62 2.36 -9.32
CA LYS A 38 -5.89 2.74 -9.95
C LYS A 38 -5.71 4.04 -10.73
N GLY A 39 -6.02 3.98 -12.03
CA GLY A 39 -5.89 5.13 -12.94
C GLY A 39 -4.45 5.48 -13.35
N GLY A 40 -3.46 4.64 -13.04
CA GLY A 40 -2.05 4.86 -13.41
C GLY A 40 -1.38 6.03 -12.68
N ARG A 41 -1.99 6.52 -11.59
CA ARG A 41 -1.49 7.66 -10.82
C ARG A 41 -0.45 7.18 -9.82
N PRO A 42 0.80 7.68 -9.87
CA PRO A 42 1.82 7.36 -8.88
C PRO A 42 1.33 7.65 -7.46
N ARG A 43 1.80 6.85 -6.52
CA ARG A 43 1.46 6.96 -5.10
C ARG A 43 2.74 6.94 -4.30
N ASP A 44 2.91 7.91 -3.42
CA ASP A 44 3.94 7.83 -2.40
C ASP A 44 3.35 7.24 -1.13
N THR A 45 4.06 6.34 -0.47
CA THR A 45 3.56 5.69 0.75
C THR A 45 4.70 5.38 1.69
N ILE A 46 4.51 5.74 2.95
CA ILE A 46 5.52 5.59 3.98
C ILE A 46 5.96 4.15 4.19
N ILE A 47 7.21 4.01 4.61
CA ILE A 47 7.78 2.77 5.12
C ILE A 47 7.64 2.82 6.64
N THR A 48 6.61 2.16 7.16
CA THR A 48 6.36 2.08 8.61
C THR A 48 7.38 1.20 9.33
N ASP A 49 7.81 0.13 8.65
CA ASP A 49 8.77 -0.85 9.15
C ASP A 49 9.65 -1.30 7.98
N ARG A 50 10.96 -1.02 8.08
CA ARG A 50 11.92 -1.30 7.01
C ARG A 50 12.20 -2.79 6.87
N ASP A 51 12.21 -3.54 7.95
CA ASP A 51 12.54 -4.97 7.93
C ASP A 51 11.38 -5.77 7.34
N VAL A 52 10.14 -5.43 7.72
CA VAL A 52 8.94 -6.03 7.13
C VAL A 52 8.85 -5.73 5.62
N VAL A 53 9.18 -4.51 5.20
CA VAL A 53 9.21 -4.16 3.77
C VAL A 53 10.32 -4.94 3.05
N ARG A 54 11.52 -5.05 3.64
CA ARG A 54 12.63 -5.83 3.07
C ARG A 54 12.21 -7.29 2.87
N GLN A 55 11.65 -7.93 3.89
CA GLN A 55 11.16 -9.31 3.79
C GLN A 55 10.09 -9.46 2.71
N ALA A 56 9.15 -8.52 2.60
CA ALA A 56 8.13 -8.55 1.57
C ALA A 56 8.70 -8.39 0.15
N LEU A 57 9.73 -7.55 -0.04
CA LEU A 57 10.41 -7.40 -1.33
C LEU A 57 11.20 -8.66 -1.70
N SER A 58 11.97 -9.23 -0.77
CA SER A 58 12.70 -10.49 -0.99
C SER A 58 11.76 -11.64 -1.35
N TYR A 59 10.62 -11.76 -0.66
CA TYR A 59 9.63 -12.78 -0.99
C TYR A 59 9.03 -12.56 -2.38
N ALA A 60 8.69 -11.32 -2.72
CA ALA A 60 8.13 -10.96 -4.02
C ALA A 60 9.13 -11.24 -5.17
N GLU A 61 10.41 -10.95 -4.96
CA GLU A 61 11.49 -11.24 -5.91
C GLU A 61 11.66 -12.74 -6.14
N LYS A 62 11.66 -13.54 -5.07
CA LYS A 62 11.70 -15.01 -5.18
C LYS A 62 10.55 -15.53 -6.06
N ILE A 63 9.32 -15.11 -5.77
CA ILE A 63 8.14 -15.54 -6.53
C ILE A 63 8.24 -15.10 -7.99
N MET A 64 8.71 -13.88 -8.26
CA MET A 64 8.85 -13.39 -9.62
C MET A 64 9.92 -14.13 -10.42
N ASN A 65 11.00 -14.56 -9.79
CA ASN A 65 12.02 -15.39 -10.42
C ASN A 65 11.45 -16.77 -10.81
N GLU A 66 10.58 -17.34 -9.97
CA GLU A 66 9.89 -18.61 -10.24
C GLU A 66 8.77 -18.47 -11.31
N GLN A 67 8.19 -17.27 -11.47
CA GLN A 67 7.00 -17.02 -12.29
C GLN A 67 7.23 -16.07 -13.48
N SER A 68 8.42 -16.09 -14.08
CA SER A 68 8.75 -15.30 -15.29
C SER A 68 8.40 -13.80 -15.15
N GLY A 69 8.76 -13.22 -14.01
CA GLY A 69 8.56 -11.81 -13.68
C GLY A 69 7.13 -11.44 -13.26
N LYS A 70 6.29 -12.40 -12.85
CA LYS A 70 4.93 -12.14 -12.36
C LYS A 70 4.80 -12.48 -10.87
N LEU A 71 4.04 -11.68 -10.13
CA LEU A 71 3.70 -11.99 -8.73
C LEU A 71 2.51 -12.95 -8.62
N ILE A 72 1.64 -12.91 -9.62
CA ILE A 72 0.51 -13.83 -9.78
C ILE A 72 0.48 -14.19 -11.25
N ASP A 73 0.95 -15.40 -11.58
CA ASP A 73 0.95 -15.87 -12.96
C ASP A 73 -0.46 -16.29 -13.43
N ARG A 74 -1.16 -15.33 -14.05
CA ARG A 74 -2.43 -15.56 -14.75
C ARG A 74 -2.45 -14.84 -16.09
N PRO A 75 -3.14 -15.38 -17.10
CA PRO A 75 -3.15 -14.80 -18.45
C PRO A 75 -3.92 -13.48 -18.53
N ASN A 76 -4.89 -13.24 -17.64
CA ASN A 76 -5.61 -11.97 -17.57
C ASN A 76 -5.71 -11.40 -16.15
N ILE A 77 -5.94 -10.08 -16.08
CA ILE A 77 -5.99 -9.34 -14.83
C ILE A 77 -7.14 -9.76 -13.92
N LYS A 78 -8.30 -10.14 -14.49
CA LYS A 78 -9.47 -10.55 -13.71
C LYS A 78 -9.13 -11.81 -12.90
N GLN A 79 -8.53 -12.79 -13.55
CA GLN A 79 -8.07 -14.02 -12.89
C GLN A 79 -6.98 -13.75 -11.85
N ALA A 80 -6.04 -12.84 -12.12
CA ALA A 80 -5.04 -12.45 -11.13
C ALA A 80 -5.66 -11.81 -9.87
N ILE A 81 -6.67 -10.94 -10.07
CA ILE A 81 -7.43 -10.33 -8.98
C ILE A 81 -8.21 -11.38 -8.19
N ASP A 82 -8.80 -12.36 -8.86
CA ASP A 82 -9.58 -13.41 -8.21
C ASP A 82 -8.69 -14.34 -7.37
N VAL A 83 -7.47 -14.66 -7.85
CA VAL A 83 -6.45 -15.37 -7.06
C VAL A 83 -6.05 -14.55 -5.82
N TYR A 84 -5.79 -13.25 -5.98
CA TYR A 84 -5.49 -12.38 -4.84
C TYR A 84 -6.63 -12.39 -3.81
N ARG A 85 -7.88 -12.21 -4.26
CA ARG A 85 -9.06 -12.24 -3.39
C ARG A 85 -9.22 -13.58 -2.69
N TYR A 86 -8.96 -14.68 -3.38
CA TYR A 86 -8.99 -16.03 -2.81
C TYR A 86 -7.98 -16.16 -1.66
N HIS A 87 -6.72 -15.78 -1.86
CA HIS A 87 -5.69 -15.85 -0.82
C HIS A 87 -5.99 -14.94 0.37
N VAL A 88 -6.46 -13.71 0.11
CA VAL A 88 -6.90 -12.77 1.15
C VAL A 88 -8.03 -13.37 1.99
N ARG A 89 -9.06 -13.95 1.36
CA ARG A 89 -10.15 -14.62 2.07
C ARG A 89 -9.66 -15.82 2.87
N LYS A 90 -8.78 -16.64 2.28
CA LYS A 90 -8.18 -17.81 2.92
C LYS A 90 -7.34 -17.42 4.15
N ALA A 91 -6.71 -16.24 4.12
CA ALA A 91 -6.00 -15.67 5.26
C ALA A 91 -6.93 -15.05 6.33
N GLY A 92 -8.26 -15.21 6.22
CA GLY A 92 -9.24 -14.69 7.18
C GLY A 92 -9.53 -13.20 7.04
N LEU A 93 -9.11 -12.57 5.94
CA LEU A 93 -9.32 -11.15 5.69
C LEU A 93 -10.71 -10.89 5.10
N THR A 94 -11.73 -11.21 5.90
CA THR A 94 -13.15 -11.11 5.55
C THR A 94 -13.91 -10.28 6.58
N GLY A 95 -15.07 -9.73 6.20
CA GLY A 95 -15.92 -8.94 7.10
C GLY A 95 -15.17 -7.75 7.73
N GLY A 96 -15.17 -7.68 9.07
CA GLY A 96 -14.49 -6.64 9.84
C GLY A 96 -12.97 -6.58 9.67
N LYS A 97 -12.33 -7.66 9.19
CA LYS A 97 -10.89 -7.73 8.87
C LYS A 97 -10.61 -7.69 7.36
N SER A 98 -11.55 -7.17 6.57
CA SER A 98 -11.41 -7.06 5.11
C SER A 98 -10.21 -6.21 4.69
N PRO A 99 -9.76 -6.31 3.42
CA PRO A 99 -8.75 -5.39 2.86
C PRO A 99 -9.04 -3.91 3.09
N HIS A 100 -10.33 -3.53 3.18
CA HIS A 100 -10.72 -2.16 3.48
C HIS A 100 -10.37 -1.77 4.92
N SER A 101 -10.64 -2.64 5.90
CA SER A 101 -10.26 -2.41 7.30
C SER A 101 -8.74 -2.30 7.49
N MET A 102 -7.94 -2.99 6.68
CA MET A 102 -6.49 -2.89 6.77
C MET A 102 -5.94 -1.59 6.20
N ARG A 103 -6.66 -0.96 5.26
CA ARG A 103 -6.36 0.43 4.87
C ARG A 103 -6.62 1.39 6.02
N TYR A 104 -7.67 1.15 6.81
CA TYR A 104 -7.93 1.91 8.03
C TYR A 104 -6.78 1.74 9.03
N HIS A 105 -6.39 0.50 9.33
CA HIS A 105 -5.26 0.24 10.22
C HIS A 105 -3.98 0.93 9.73
N PHE A 106 -3.67 0.84 8.43
CA PHE A 106 -2.52 1.50 7.84
C PHE A 106 -2.58 3.03 7.96
N SER A 107 -3.75 3.65 7.81
CA SER A 107 -3.88 5.11 8.02
C SER A 107 -3.58 5.54 9.46
N GLN A 108 -3.93 4.70 10.43
CA GLN A 108 -3.64 4.98 11.84
C GLN A 108 -2.15 4.84 12.14
N GLU A 109 -1.51 3.80 11.60
CA GLU A 109 -0.05 3.64 11.67
C GLU A 109 0.68 4.80 10.99
N ALA A 110 0.19 5.26 9.83
CA ALA A 110 0.75 6.41 9.15
C ALA A 110 0.60 7.72 9.95
N ARG A 111 -0.54 7.92 10.61
CA ARG A 111 -0.71 9.06 11.54
C ARG A 111 0.30 8.99 12.69
N ARG A 112 0.50 7.81 13.29
CA ARG A 112 1.47 7.62 14.38
C ARG A 112 2.90 7.91 13.92
N PHE A 113 3.26 7.47 12.71
CA PHE A 113 4.56 7.75 12.11
C PHE A 113 4.80 9.26 11.96
N TYR A 114 3.88 9.99 11.31
CA TYR A 114 4.05 11.43 11.12
C TYR A 114 3.93 12.26 12.41
N ARG A 115 3.21 11.76 13.43
CA ARG A 115 3.17 12.42 14.74
C ARG A 115 4.52 12.39 15.46
N LYS A 116 5.31 11.33 15.26
CA LYS A 116 6.70 11.28 15.77
C LYS A 116 7.61 12.33 15.10
N ASP A 117 7.23 12.79 13.91
CA ASP A 117 7.94 13.81 13.11
C ASP A 117 7.59 15.26 13.55
N GLY A 118 6.76 15.44 14.58
CA GLY A 118 6.45 16.75 15.19
C GLY A 118 5.44 17.61 14.44
N GLY A 119 4.81 17.11 13.37
CA GLY A 119 3.82 17.86 12.58
C GLY A 119 2.48 18.06 13.31
N GLY A 120 1.81 19.18 13.03
CA GLY A 120 0.46 19.42 13.56
C GLY A 120 -0.58 18.47 12.96
N ASP A 121 -1.66 18.18 13.69
CA ASP A 121 -2.68 17.18 13.27
C ASP A 121 -3.23 17.46 11.86
N LYS A 122 -3.46 18.72 11.49
CA LYS A 122 -3.89 19.13 10.13
C LYS A 122 -2.89 18.76 9.04
N GLU A 123 -1.60 18.89 9.31
CA GLU A 123 -0.53 18.53 8.39
C GLU A 123 -0.39 17.01 8.27
N ILE A 124 -0.49 16.29 9.39
CA ILE A 124 -0.48 14.83 9.40
C ILE A 124 -1.66 14.28 8.59
N TYR A 125 -2.87 14.78 8.80
CA TYR A 125 -4.04 14.39 8.01
C TYR A 125 -3.83 14.69 6.53
N THR A 126 -3.18 15.79 6.23
CA THR A 126 -2.86 16.18 4.86
C THR A 126 -1.85 15.19 4.25
N ARG A 127 -0.75 14.86 4.91
CA ARG A 127 0.24 13.87 4.44
C ARG A 127 -0.35 12.47 4.27
N VAL A 128 -1.10 11.98 5.28
CA VAL A 128 -1.84 10.72 5.19
C VAL A 128 -2.81 10.82 4.01
N PHE A 129 -3.63 11.86 3.93
CA PHE A 129 -4.56 12.05 2.82
C PHE A 129 -3.86 12.09 1.46
N TYR A 130 -2.71 12.74 1.30
CA TYR A 130 -1.97 12.78 0.03
C TYR A 130 -1.39 11.41 -0.36
N GLY A 131 -0.89 10.62 0.60
CA GLY A 131 -0.56 9.21 0.37
C GLY A 131 -1.80 8.36 0.01
N PHE A 132 -2.95 8.72 0.56
CA PHE A 132 -4.24 8.07 0.32
C PHE A 132 -5.08 8.65 -0.84
N ARG A 133 -4.70 9.79 -1.46
CA ARG A 133 -5.46 10.53 -2.51
C ARG A 133 -5.74 9.70 -3.76
N SER A 134 -5.19 8.49 -3.80
CA SER A 134 -5.34 7.52 -4.87
C SER A 134 -6.23 6.31 -4.49
N TRP A 135 -6.65 6.13 -3.24
CA TRP A 135 -7.45 4.98 -2.82
C TRP A 135 -8.98 5.20 -2.91
N ASP A 136 -9.46 6.41 -2.63
CA ASP A 136 -10.77 6.93 -3.06
C ASP A 136 -10.66 8.47 -3.06
N GLY A 137 -11.16 9.13 -4.09
CA GLY A 137 -10.95 10.57 -4.32
C GLY A 137 -11.74 11.52 -3.42
N ARG A 138 -11.88 11.25 -2.11
CA ARG A 138 -12.70 12.06 -1.19
C ARG A 138 -11.98 12.32 0.14
N GLY A 139 -11.20 13.40 0.23
CA GLY A 139 -10.53 13.79 1.49
C GLY A 139 -11.45 14.10 2.66
N ARG A 140 -12.69 14.50 2.38
CA ARG A 140 -13.75 14.61 3.38
C ARG A 140 -14.15 13.24 3.99
N TYR A 141 -14.13 12.19 3.18
CA TYR A 141 -14.46 10.81 3.59
C TYR A 141 -13.34 10.23 4.47
N VAL A 142 -12.08 10.55 4.18
CA VAL A 142 -10.95 10.04 4.97
C VAL A 142 -11.04 10.51 6.42
N LYS A 143 -11.34 11.79 6.66
CA LYS A 143 -11.58 12.33 8.01
C LYS A 143 -12.77 11.66 8.71
N GLN A 144 -13.89 11.50 8.00
CA GLN A 144 -15.13 10.96 8.57
C GLN A 144 -15.12 9.44 8.78
N VAL A 145 -14.33 8.69 8.03
CA VAL A 145 -14.32 7.22 8.04
C VAL A 145 -13.08 6.65 8.69
N TYR A 146 -11.91 7.28 8.55
CA TYR A 146 -10.67 6.80 9.14
C TYR A 146 -10.35 7.39 10.53
N PHE A 147 -10.99 8.49 10.93
CA PHE A 147 -10.66 9.19 12.17
C PHE A 147 -11.85 9.40 13.12
N LYS A 148 -12.94 8.62 12.96
CA LYS A 148 -14.21 8.84 13.67
C LYS A 148 -14.16 8.66 15.20
N ASN A 149 -13.10 8.05 15.77
CA ASN A 149 -12.97 7.78 17.21
C ASN A 149 -11.63 8.26 17.81
N GLY A 150 -11.04 9.33 17.29
CA GLY A 150 -9.89 9.96 17.93
C GLY A 150 -10.35 11.22 18.63
N ASP A 151 -10.39 11.21 19.95
CA ASP A 151 -10.74 12.34 20.82
C ASP A 151 -10.22 13.66 20.26
N ILE A 152 -11.18 14.51 19.88
CA ILE A 152 -10.95 15.93 19.68
C ILE A 152 -11.06 16.52 21.08
N GLN A 153 -9.93 16.63 21.77
CA GLN A 153 -9.80 17.64 22.81
C GLN A 153 -9.07 18.81 22.17
N GLU A 154 -9.75 19.95 22.14
CA GLU A 154 -9.23 21.27 21.81
C GLU A 154 -8.01 21.63 22.65
#